data_AF-A0A7Y3F3X7-F1
#
_entry.id   AF-A0A7Y3F3X7-F1
#
_cell.length_a   1.000
_cell.length_b   1.000
_cell.length_c   1.000
_cell.angle_alpha   90.00
_cell.angle_beta   90.00
_cell.angle_gamma   90.00
#
_symmetry.space_group_name_H-M   'P 1'
#
loop_
_entity.id
_entity.type
_entity.pdbx_description
1 polymer ?
#
loop_
_entity_poly.entity_id
_entity_poly.type
_entity_poly.pdbx_seq_one_letter_code
_entity_poly.pdbx_strand_id
1 'polypeptide(L)'
;MNSTIKFCFPYILLYTALCPLLFISCEQKSTETAEIRGVYGNPKPFWDKELNLNDLGVNAIFVHSGSINHEMVNRARSEGLLLFAEFATLNGKNYVETHPEAWAINEKGEKVQAASWFMG
;
A
#
# COMPACT_ATOMS: atom_id res chain seq x y z
N MET A 1 -5.57 7.85 -66.77
CA MET A 1 -6.28 7.82 -65.48
C MET A 1 -6.55 6.34 -65.12
N ASN A 2 -5.56 5.59 -64.61
CA ASN A 2 -5.71 4.18 -64.16
C ASN A 2 -4.43 3.49 -63.61
N SER A 3 -3.26 4.14 -63.64
CA SER A 3 -2.00 3.47 -63.24
C SER A 3 -1.64 3.67 -61.76
N THR A 4 -2.01 4.80 -61.15
CA THR A 4 -1.65 5.14 -59.75
C THR A 4 -2.39 4.31 -58.70
N ILE A 5 -3.57 3.77 -59.02
CA ILE A 5 -4.41 3.02 -58.08
C ILE A 5 -3.85 1.61 -57.82
N LYS A 6 -3.14 1.00 -58.78
CA LYS A 6 -2.57 -0.35 -58.62
C LYS A 6 -1.35 -0.40 -57.70
N PHE A 7 -0.63 0.71 -57.56
CA PHE A 7 0.62 0.74 -56.79
C PHE A 7 0.40 0.90 -55.28
N CYS A 8 -0.73 1.49 -54.85
CA CYS A 8 -1.07 1.66 -53.43
C CYS A 8 -1.73 0.42 -52.80
N PHE A 9 -2.34 -0.44 -53.62
CA PHE A 9 -3.09 -1.62 -53.17
C PHE A 9 -2.28 -2.64 -52.34
N PRO A 10 -1.03 -3.02 -52.71
CA PRO A 10 -0.27 -3.98 -51.91
C PRO A 10 0.20 -3.40 -50.56
N TYR A 11 0.47 -2.09 -50.49
CA TYR A 11 0.86 -1.42 -49.25
C TYR A 11 -0.33 -1.26 -48.29
N ILE A 12 -1.53 -0.97 -48.81
CA ILE A 12 -2.75 -0.91 -48.00
C ILE A 12 -3.04 -2.28 -47.37
N LEU A 13 -2.92 -3.37 -48.14
CA LEU A 13 -3.06 -4.74 -47.64
C LEU A 13 -2.02 -5.10 -46.56
N LEU A 14 -0.77 -4.65 -46.73
CA LEU A 14 0.30 -4.85 -45.75
C LEU A 14 0.03 -4.10 -44.43
N TYR A 15 -0.42 -2.84 -44.50
CA TYR A 15 -0.76 -2.05 -43.32
C TYR A 15 -2.00 -2.58 -42.59
N THR A 16 -3.01 -3.07 -43.31
CA THR A 16 -4.19 -3.69 -42.69
C THR A 16 -3.88 -5.02 -42.00
N ALA A 17 -2.87 -5.77 -42.48
CA ALA A 17 -2.44 -7.02 -41.85
C ALA A 17 -1.51 -6.80 -40.64
N LEU A 18 -0.72 -5.72 -40.63
CA LEU A 18 0.21 -5.40 -39.54
C LEU A 18 -0.48 -4.68 -38.35
N CYS A 19 -1.57 -3.96 -38.61
CA CYS A 19 -2.31 -3.20 -37.60
C CYS A 19 -2.92 -4.05 -36.47
N PRO A 20 -3.55 -5.22 -36.70
CA PRO A 20 -4.15 -6.00 -35.61
C PRO A 20 -3.10 -6.65 -34.68
N LEU A 21 -1.83 -6.78 -35.08
CA LEU A 21 -0.76 -7.32 -34.23
C LEU A 21 -0.34 -6.36 -33.10
N LEU A 22 -0.64 -5.06 -33.24
CA LEU A 22 -0.31 -4.05 -32.23
C LEU A 22 -1.35 -3.93 -31.11
N PHE A 23 -2.52 -4.57 -31.24
CA PHE A 23 -3.61 -4.49 -30.26
C PHE A 23 -3.74 -5.72 -29.35
N ILE A 24 -2.88 -6.73 -29.48
CA ILE A 24 -3.03 -8.00 -28.74
C ILE A 24 -2.41 -7.97 -27.33
N SER A 25 -1.58 -6.99 -26.98
CA SER A 25 -0.93 -6.97 -25.65
C SER A 25 -1.56 -5.96 -24.70
N CYS A 26 -2.77 -6.28 -24.26
CA CYS A 26 -3.27 -5.81 -22.97
C CYS A 26 -3.82 -7.04 -22.24
N GLU A 27 -2.92 -7.93 -21.83
CA GLU A 27 -3.25 -8.98 -20.89
C GLU A 27 -3.49 -8.30 -19.53
N GLN A 28 -4.77 -8.18 -19.14
CA GLN A 28 -5.11 -7.78 -17.78
C GLN A 28 -4.61 -8.89 -16.87
N LYS A 29 -3.41 -8.71 -16.31
CA LYS A 29 -2.85 -9.55 -15.26
C LYS A 29 -3.96 -9.73 -14.23
N SER A 30 -4.45 -10.96 -14.10
CA SER A 30 -5.48 -11.27 -13.11
C SER A 30 -4.98 -10.76 -11.77
N THR A 31 -5.86 -10.07 -11.03
CA THR A 31 -5.54 -9.64 -9.69
C THR A 31 -5.45 -10.90 -8.82
N GLU A 32 -4.29 -11.56 -8.85
CA GLU A 32 -3.90 -12.47 -7.79
C GLU A 32 -4.03 -11.67 -6.50
N THR A 33 -4.93 -12.09 -5.63
CA THR A 33 -5.00 -11.61 -4.25
C THR A 33 -3.69 -11.99 -3.58
N ALA A 34 -2.69 -11.12 -3.66
CA ALA A 34 -1.41 -11.34 -3.01
C ALA A 34 -1.63 -11.38 -1.50
N GLU A 35 -1.29 -12.50 -0.86
CA GLU A 35 -1.34 -12.65 0.59
C GLU A 35 -0.45 -11.58 1.25
N ILE A 36 -1.02 -10.81 2.19
CA ILE A 36 -0.28 -9.80 2.93
C ILE A 36 0.43 -10.47 4.10
N ARG A 37 1.76 -10.52 4.02
CA ARG A 37 2.68 -11.02 5.04
C ARG A 37 3.36 -9.82 5.68
N GLY A 38 2.68 -9.22 6.64
CA GLY A 38 3.09 -7.96 7.24
C GLY A 38 3.77 -8.09 8.59
N VAL A 39 4.63 -7.12 8.91
CA VAL A 39 5.17 -6.91 10.26
C VAL A 39 4.62 -5.62 10.85
N TYR A 40 4.35 -5.64 12.16
CA TYR A 40 3.91 -4.46 12.91
C TYR A 40 5.08 -3.83 13.65
N GLY A 41 5.25 -2.52 13.51
CA GLY A 41 6.33 -1.74 14.12
C GLY A 41 7.27 -1.13 13.08
N ASN A 42 8.21 -0.30 13.56
CA ASN A 42 9.13 0.42 12.70
C ASN A 42 10.14 -0.53 12.03
N PRO A 43 10.25 -0.58 10.68
CA PRO A 43 11.17 -1.48 9.97
C PRO A 43 12.66 -1.09 10.07
N LYS A 44 12.97 0.10 10.63
CA LYS A 44 14.32 0.64 10.74
C LYS A 44 15.37 -0.36 11.26
N PRO A 45 15.14 -1.19 12.29
CA PRO A 45 16.14 -2.14 12.77
C PRO A 45 16.58 -3.20 11.74
N PHE A 46 15.71 -3.54 10.77
CA PHE A 46 16.06 -4.43 9.66
C PHE A 46 16.89 -3.68 8.62
N TRP A 47 16.44 -2.49 8.27
CA TRP A 47 17.11 -1.61 7.30
C TRP A 47 18.51 -1.16 7.72
N ASP A 48 18.71 -0.89 9.02
CA ASP A 48 20.00 -0.54 9.62
C ASP A 48 21.01 -1.70 9.55
N LYS A 49 20.52 -2.94 9.39
CA LYS A 49 21.32 -4.14 9.16
C LYS A 49 21.43 -4.52 7.69
N GLU A 50 21.00 -3.62 6.79
CA GLU A 50 20.97 -3.85 5.35
C GLU A 50 20.13 -5.06 4.92
N LEU A 51 19.17 -5.49 5.76
CA LEU A 51 18.26 -6.58 5.43
C LEU A 51 17.12 -6.07 4.57
N ASN A 52 16.79 -6.84 3.53
CA ASN A 52 15.59 -6.64 2.74
C ASN A 52 14.43 -7.45 3.35
N LEU A 53 13.30 -6.80 3.59
CA LEU A 53 12.13 -7.46 4.19
C LEU A 53 11.55 -8.56 3.29
N ASN A 54 11.65 -8.43 1.96
CA ASN A 54 11.20 -9.46 1.03
C ASN A 54 11.99 -10.76 1.17
N ASP A 55 13.29 -10.69 1.49
CA ASP A 55 14.14 -11.87 1.70
C ASP A 55 13.71 -12.66 2.95
N LEU A 56 13.00 -11.98 3.86
CA LEU A 56 12.36 -12.56 5.05
C LEU A 56 10.92 -13.03 4.77
N GLY A 57 10.44 -12.93 3.53
CA GLY A 57 9.08 -13.25 3.13
C GLY A 57 8.04 -12.20 3.54
N VAL A 58 8.46 -11.02 3.98
CA VAL A 58 7.59 -9.91 4.38
C VAL A 58 7.34 -9.01 3.17
N ASN A 59 6.08 -8.70 2.88
CA ASN A 59 5.69 -7.81 1.77
C ASN A 59 4.89 -6.58 2.24
N ALA A 60 4.73 -6.39 3.54
CA ALA A 60 4.01 -5.25 4.10
C ALA A 60 4.55 -4.81 5.47
N ILE A 61 4.39 -3.53 5.77
CA ILE A 61 4.71 -2.94 7.08
C ILE A 61 3.50 -2.18 7.62
N PHE A 62 3.21 -2.37 8.91
CA PHE A 62 2.19 -1.65 9.65
C PHE A 62 2.89 -0.76 10.67
N VAL A 63 2.82 0.56 10.47
CA VAL A 63 3.59 1.53 11.25
C VAL A 63 2.68 2.59 11.85
N HIS A 64 3.02 3.04 13.06
CA HIS A 64 2.35 4.18 13.68
C HIS A 64 2.50 5.42 12.78
N SER A 65 1.39 6.11 12.48
CA SER A 65 1.34 7.27 11.58
C SER A 65 2.39 8.35 11.90
N GLY A 66 2.61 8.63 13.19
CA GLY A 66 3.63 9.59 13.64
C GLY A 66 5.10 9.19 13.35
N SER A 67 5.36 7.95 12.95
CA SER A 67 6.71 7.49 12.57
C SER A 67 6.97 7.55 11.06
N ILE A 68 5.94 7.81 10.26
CA ILE A 68 6.03 7.84 8.79
C ILE A 68 6.78 9.09 8.35
N ASN A 69 7.77 8.90 7.48
CA ASN A 69 8.50 9.98 6.84
C ASN A 69 8.80 9.64 5.37
N HIS A 70 9.34 10.61 4.62
CA HIS A 70 9.63 10.43 3.20
C HIS A 70 10.65 9.30 2.92
N GLU A 71 11.67 9.17 3.76
CA GLU A 71 12.70 8.13 3.62
C GLU A 71 12.09 6.73 3.73
N MET A 72 11.29 6.49 4.77
CA MET A 72 10.58 5.24 5.00
C MET A 72 9.67 4.89 3.82
N VAL A 73 8.88 5.85 3.34
CA VAL A 73 7.95 5.64 2.22
C VAL A 73 8.71 5.30 0.95
N ASN A 74 9.80 6.01 0.66
CA ASN A 74 10.61 5.78 -0.52
C ASN A 74 11.30 4.42 -0.47
N ARG A 75 11.87 4.06 0.68
CA ARG A 75 12.52 2.76 0.86
C ARG A 75 11.53 1.60 0.76
N ALA A 76 10.40 1.70 1.46
CA ALA A 76 9.33 0.69 1.37
C ALA A 76 8.86 0.50 -0.08
N ARG A 77 8.65 1.60 -0.82
CA ARG A 77 8.27 1.55 -2.25
C ARG A 77 9.36 0.91 -3.11
N SER A 78 10.64 1.24 -2.89
CA SER A 78 11.74 0.63 -3.65
C SER A 78 11.89 -0.86 -3.39
N GLU A 79 11.52 -1.31 -2.19
CA GLU A 79 11.47 -2.71 -1.80
C GLU A 79 10.13 -3.36 -2.23
N GLY A 80 9.20 -2.65 -2.88
CA GLY A 80 7.92 -3.22 -3.29
C GLY A 80 6.98 -3.58 -2.12
N LEU A 81 7.22 -3.03 -0.93
CA LEU A 81 6.42 -3.24 0.26
C LEU A 81 5.13 -2.41 0.23
N LEU A 82 4.06 -2.97 0.78
CA LEU A 82 2.87 -2.22 1.15
C LEU A 82 3.09 -1.52 2.50
N LEU A 83 2.75 -0.23 2.58
CA LEU A 83 2.86 0.56 3.82
C LEU A 83 1.45 0.86 4.33
N PHE A 84 1.13 0.34 5.51
CA PHE A 84 -0.11 0.59 6.23
C PHE A 84 0.15 1.51 7.42
N ALA A 85 -0.63 2.59 7.53
CA ALA A 85 -0.52 3.57 8.60
C ALA A 85 -1.55 3.28 9.70
N GLU A 86 -1.08 3.17 10.93
CA GLU A 86 -1.94 3.09 12.11
C GLU A 86 -2.19 4.50 12.69
N PHE A 87 -3.46 4.80 12.96
CA PHE A 87 -3.89 5.99 13.67
C PHE A 87 -4.47 5.57 15.02
N ALA A 88 -3.64 5.63 16.07
CA ALA A 88 -4.00 5.13 17.40
C ALA A 88 -4.90 6.11 18.16
N THR A 89 -6.15 6.25 17.72
CA THR A 89 -7.13 7.23 18.23
C THR A 89 -7.48 7.06 19.70
N LEU A 90 -7.34 5.85 20.25
CA LEU A 90 -7.68 5.53 21.63
C LEU A 90 -6.48 5.54 22.58
N ASN A 91 -5.29 5.89 22.09
CA ASN A 91 -4.09 5.97 22.91
C ASN A 91 -3.94 7.35 23.58
N GLY A 92 -3.41 7.34 24.80
CA GLY A 92 -3.05 8.54 25.57
C GLY A 92 -4.17 9.06 26.47
N LYS A 93 -3.83 9.36 27.74
CA LYS A 93 -4.79 9.82 28.76
C LYS A 93 -5.24 11.27 28.57
N ASN A 94 -4.43 12.06 27.88
CA ASN A 94 -4.59 13.52 27.79
C ASN A 94 -5.96 13.95 27.22
N TYR A 95 -6.55 13.14 26.32
CA TYR A 95 -7.82 13.51 25.70
C TYR A 95 -8.98 13.50 26.70
N VAL A 96 -9.08 12.44 27.49
CA VAL A 96 -10.18 12.23 28.46
C VAL A 96 -10.05 13.10 29.71
N GLU A 97 -8.87 13.69 29.95
CA GLU A 97 -8.65 14.66 31.02
C GLU A 97 -9.44 15.96 30.77
N THR A 98 -9.54 16.39 29.51
CA THR A 98 -10.35 17.56 29.12
C THR A 98 -11.72 17.19 28.54
N HIS A 99 -11.93 15.93 28.18
CA HIS A 99 -13.19 15.37 27.65
C HIS A 99 -13.64 14.15 28.49
N PRO A 100 -14.05 14.35 29.75
CA PRO A 100 -14.37 13.24 30.66
C PRO A 100 -15.56 12.37 30.21
N GLU A 101 -16.41 12.87 29.32
CA GLU A 101 -17.51 12.14 28.68
C GLU A 101 -17.03 11.03 27.74
N ALA A 102 -15.80 11.11 27.25
CA ALA A 102 -15.19 10.10 26.38
C ALA A 102 -14.49 8.96 27.16
N TRP A 103 -14.49 9.03 28.50
CA TRP A 103 -13.81 8.03 29.33
C TRP A 103 -14.55 6.69 29.27
N ALA A 104 -13.81 5.59 29.04
CA ALA A 104 -14.38 4.26 29.07
C ALA A 104 -15.00 3.92 30.44
N ILE A 105 -16.13 3.22 30.44
CA ILE A 105 -16.83 2.81 31.67
C ILE A 105 -16.90 1.29 31.78
N ASN A 106 -16.88 0.78 33.01
CA ASN A 106 -17.09 -0.63 33.31
C ASN A 106 -18.59 -0.97 33.34
N GLU A 107 -18.93 -2.22 33.67
CA GLU A 107 -20.30 -2.73 33.75
C GLU A 107 -21.16 -2.04 34.82
N LYS A 108 -20.54 -1.29 35.74
CA LYS A 108 -21.22 -0.53 36.81
C LYS A 108 -21.36 0.95 36.49
N GLY A 109 -20.86 1.40 35.34
CA GLY A 109 -20.86 2.81 34.94
C GLY A 109 -19.72 3.64 35.54
N GLU A 110 -18.71 2.99 36.11
CA GLU A 110 -17.55 3.66 36.71
C GLU A 110 -16.43 3.81 35.67
N LYS A 111 -15.63 4.88 35.78
CA LYS A 111 -14.48 5.11 34.89
C LYS A 111 -13.48 3.96 35.01
N VAL A 112 -13.08 3.40 33.86
CA VAL A 112 -12.05 2.36 33.80
C VAL A 112 -10.68 2.98 34.13
N GLN A 113 -9.82 2.19 34.78
CA GLN A 113 -8.43 2.57 35.00
C GLN A 113 -7.63 2.30 33.73
N ALA A 114 -6.94 3.34 33.25
CA ALA A 114 -6.14 3.27 32.03
C ALA A 114 -5.26 2.02 31.95
N ALA A 115 -5.59 1.15 31.00
CA ALA A 115 -4.79 -0.01 30.68
C ALA A 115 -3.58 0.41 29.84
N SER A 116 -2.41 0.52 30.48
CA SER A 116 -1.14 0.89 29.83
C SER A 116 -1.24 2.23 29.07
N TRP A 117 -1.23 2.20 27.74
CA TRP A 117 -1.23 3.34 26.82
C TRP A 117 -2.62 3.75 26.33
N PHE A 118 -3.68 3.05 26.68
CA PHE A 118 -5.04 3.45 26.30
C PHE A 118 -5.59 4.54 27.22
N MET A 119 -6.50 5.35 26.69
CA MET A 119 -7.04 6.54 27.35
C MET A 119 -7.91 6.29 28.59
N GLY A 120 -8.29 5.03 28.87
CA GLY A 120 -9.18 4.66 29.97
C GLY A 120 -9.06 3.19 30.30
#